data_AF-A0A354PCN3-F1
#
_entry.id   AF-A0A354PCN3-F1
#
_cell.length_a   1.000
_cell.length_b   1.000
_cell.length_c   1.000
_cell.angle_alpha   90.00
_cell.angle_beta   90.00
_cell.angle_gamma   90.00
#
_symmetry.space_group_name_H-M   'P 1'
#
loop_
_entity.id
_entity.type
_entity.pdbx_description
1 polymer ?
#
loop_
_entity_poly.entity_id
_entity_poly.type
_entity_poly.pdbx_seq_one_letter_code
_entity_poly.pdbx_strand_id
1 'polypeptide(L)'
;MNIAVFGLPRSGTTWIGKIIDSHPSTLYLHEPDYAIRLPCVPYIAEVDDAEVWRPFIEQWIDQVFSNGSKRMIGKQPMFPKGYYRSRKQRIFDAGWRTRVFLAAAEEKLRGRERVMKLPVHLRCAPVKVWKTVESLGRLGVFLEVLSDTHFIHVVRHPCGFVDSVLRGDRGHHFQKSVAMSQDMGLMK
;
A
#
# COMPACT_ATOMS: atom_id res chain seq x y z
N MET A 1 9.31 -2.59 15.10
CA MET A 1 8.07 -3.33 14.76
C MET A 1 7.30 -2.63 13.64
N ASN A 2 7.17 -3.33 12.51
CA ASN A 2 6.29 -2.94 11.41
C ASN A 2 5.21 -4.00 11.14
N ILE A 3 4.18 -3.67 10.37
CA ILE A 3 3.12 -4.60 9.96
C ILE A 3 2.93 -4.54 8.44
N ALA A 4 2.89 -5.70 7.80
CA ALA A 4 2.68 -5.81 6.36
C ALA A 4 1.44 -6.66 6.05
N VAL A 5 0.55 -6.13 5.21
CA VAL A 5 -0.65 -6.84 4.77
C VAL A 5 -0.47 -7.29 3.32
N PHE A 6 -0.46 -8.60 3.10
CA PHE A 6 -0.33 -9.25 1.81
C PHE A 6 -1.63 -9.95 1.44
N GLY A 7 -1.83 -10.16 0.15
CA GLY A 7 -2.90 -10.99 -0.39
C GLY A 7 -3.22 -10.58 -1.82
N LEU A 8 -4.00 -11.40 -2.50
CA LEU A 8 -4.43 -11.08 -3.86
C LEU A 8 -5.33 -9.83 -3.88
N PRO A 9 -5.38 -9.11 -5.01
CA PRO A 9 -6.41 -8.09 -5.24
C PRO A 9 -7.81 -8.64 -4.87
N ARG A 10 -8.74 -7.79 -4.43
CA ARG A 10 -10.13 -8.20 -4.10
C ARG A 10 -10.28 -9.23 -2.94
N SER A 11 -9.21 -9.56 -2.21
CA SER A 11 -9.29 -10.47 -1.05
C SER A 11 -9.70 -9.78 0.26
N GLY A 12 -9.89 -8.45 0.24
CA GLY A 12 -10.20 -7.68 1.46
C GLY A 12 -8.99 -7.07 2.15
N THR A 13 -7.79 -7.14 1.54
CA THR A 13 -6.55 -6.54 2.08
C THR A 13 -6.68 -5.05 2.40
N THR A 14 -7.40 -4.28 1.58
CA THR A 14 -7.69 -2.86 1.85
C THR A 14 -8.55 -2.66 3.10
N TRP A 15 -9.53 -3.53 3.34
CA TRP A 15 -10.40 -3.45 4.51
C TRP A 15 -9.62 -3.75 5.80
N ILE A 16 -8.84 -4.84 5.80
CA ILE A 16 -7.92 -5.18 6.91
C ILE A 16 -6.91 -4.04 7.16
N GLY A 17 -6.26 -3.56 6.10
CA GLY A 17 -5.32 -2.44 6.20
C GLY A 17 -5.97 -1.20 6.82
N LYS A 18 -7.25 -0.93 6.50
CA LYS A 18 -7.99 0.21 7.07
C LYS A 18 -8.43 0.03 8.51
N ILE A 19 -8.68 -1.20 8.96
CA ILE A 19 -8.89 -1.48 10.39
C ILE A 19 -7.64 -1.14 11.18
N ILE A 20 -6.47 -1.59 10.71
CA ILE A 20 -5.18 -1.29 11.35
C ILE A 20 -4.89 0.23 11.27
N ASP A 21 -5.20 0.87 10.14
CA ASP A 21 -5.09 2.32 9.95
C ASP A 21 -6.02 3.13 10.88
N SER A 22 -7.11 2.56 11.40
CA SER A 22 -7.98 3.30 12.32
C SER A 22 -7.33 3.57 13.68
N HIS A 23 -6.23 2.87 14.00
CA HIS A 23 -5.51 3.10 15.24
C HIS A 23 -4.69 4.41 15.18
N PRO A 24 -4.70 5.25 16.23
CA PRO A 24 -4.03 6.56 16.20
C PRO A 24 -2.51 6.48 16.08
N SER A 25 -1.90 5.36 16.48
CA SER A 25 -0.44 5.17 16.48
C SER A 25 0.11 4.47 15.24
N THR A 26 -0.69 4.27 14.18
CA THR A 26 -0.25 3.57 12.96
C THR A 26 -0.06 4.53 11.79
N LEU A 27 1.01 4.36 11.02
CA LEU A 27 1.24 5.05 9.74
C LEU A 27 0.98 4.06 8.60
N TYR A 28 -0.18 4.16 7.96
CA TYR A 28 -0.61 3.25 6.90
C TYR A 28 -0.21 3.75 5.50
N LEU A 29 0.39 2.86 4.71
CA LEU A 29 0.76 3.07 3.32
C LEU A 29 0.01 2.09 2.41
N HIS A 30 -0.77 2.62 1.48
CA HIS A 30 -1.58 1.85 0.55
C HIS A 30 -0.82 1.51 -0.74
N GLU A 31 -0.51 0.23 -0.93
CA GLU A 31 0.11 -0.30 -2.15
C GLU A 31 1.36 0.50 -2.59
N PRO A 32 2.39 0.56 -1.74
CA PRO A 32 3.61 1.32 -2.01
C PRO A 32 4.34 0.87 -3.28
N ASP A 33 4.17 -0.39 -3.66
CA ASP A 33 4.68 -1.04 -4.86
C ASP A 33 4.25 -0.37 -6.18
N TYR A 34 3.09 0.32 -6.20
CA TYR A 34 2.68 1.13 -7.35
C TYR A 34 3.47 2.43 -7.51
N ALA A 35 3.88 3.03 -6.39
CA ALA A 35 4.55 4.33 -6.40
C ALA A 35 6.07 4.19 -6.40
N ILE A 36 6.58 3.18 -5.69
CA ILE A 36 8.00 2.87 -5.54
C ILE A 36 8.15 1.41 -5.95
N ARG A 37 8.60 1.20 -7.17
CA ARG A 37 8.86 -0.15 -7.68
C ARG A 37 10.05 -0.74 -6.91
N LEU A 38 9.98 -2.04 -6.63
CA LEU A 38 11.13 -2.80 -6.13
C LEU A 38 11.89 -3.30 -7.37
N PRO A 39 12.96 -2.60 -7.81
CA PRO A 39 13.71 -3.02 -8.98
C PRO A 39 14.45 -4.34 -8.68
N CYS A 40 14.74 -5.11 -9.72
CA CYS A 40 15.60 -6.29 -9.69
C CYS A 40 15.06 -7.53 -8.96
N VAL A 41 14.09 -7.41 -8.04
CA VAL A 41 13.47 -8.58 -7.39
C VAL A 41 12.30 -9.10 -8.25
N PRO A 42 12.35 -10.36 -8.72
CA PRO A 42 11.26 -10.99 -9.47
C PRO A 42 9.91 -10.92 -8.74
N TYR A 43 8.78 -10.93 -9.46
CA TYR A 43 7.45 -10.95 -8.81
C TYR A 43 7.17 -12.24 -8.05
N ILE A 44 7.78 -13.34 -8.50
CA ILE A 44 7.85 -14.63 -7.84
C ILE A 44 9.33 -14.86 -7.57
N ALA A 45 9.74 -14.73 -6.31
CA ALA A 45 11.13 -14.87 -5.91
C ALA A 45 11.28 -16.10 -5.03
N GLU A 46 12.30 -16.91 -5.30
CA GLU A 46 12.63 -18.08 -4.50
C GLU A 46 13.18 -17.66 -3.14
N VAL A 47 12.76 -18.37 -2.09
CA VAL A 47 13.15 -18.05 -0.71
C VAL A 47 14.64 -18.30 -0.49
N ASP A 48 15.22 -19.29 -1.18
CA ASP A 48 16.64 -19.62 -1.10
C ASP A 48 17.55 -18.46 -1.55
N ASP A 49 17.04 -17.56 -2.40
CA ASP A 49 17.74 -16.37 -2.87
C ASP A 49 17.56 -15.15 -1.95
N ALA A 50 16.96 -15.31 -0.76
CA ALA A 50 16.58 -14.17 0.08
C ALA A 50 17.77 -13.26 0.46
N GLU A 51 18.94 -13.83 0.72
CA GLU A 51 20.16 -13.06 1.03
C GLU A 51 20.65 -12.23 -0.16
N VAL A 52 20.43 -12.70 -1.40
CA VAL A 52 20.74 -11.93 -2.62
C VAL A 52 19.83 -10.70 -2.71
N TRP A 53 18.56 -10.84 -2.31
CA TRP A 53 17.57 -9.77 -2.40
C TRP A 53 17.54 -8.82 -1.20
N ARG A 54 18.13 -9.21 -0.06
CA ARG A 54 18.19 -8.44 1.19
C ARG A 54 18.50 -6.95 0.99
N PRO A 55 19.63 -6.54 0.36
CA PRO A 55 19.97 -5.12 0.26
C PRO A 55 18.94 -4.31 -0.53
N PHE A 56 18.32 -4.90 -1.56
CA PHE A 56 17.30 -4.23 -2.37
C PHE A 56 16.00 -4.03 -1.60
N ILE A 57 15.60 -5.03 -0.81
CA ILE A 57 14.39 -4.98 0.01
C ILE A 57 14.55 -3.99 1.16
N GLU A 58 15.69 -4.00 1.84
CA GLU A 58 16.02 -3.06 2.92
C GLU A 58 16.07 -1.61 2.39
N GLN A 59 16.75 -1.39 1.26
CA GLN A 59 16.76 -0.07 0.63
C GLN A 59 15.35 0.37 0.20
N TRP A 60 14.56 -0.54 -0.35
CA TRP A 60 13.20 -0.23 -0.80
C TRP A 60 12.29 0.12 0.37
N ILE A 61 12.35 -0.61 1.49
CA ILE A 61 11.49 -0.33 2.64
C ILE A 61 11.82 1.05 3.26
N ASP A 62 13.09 1.44 3.27
CA ASP A 62 13.51 2.78 3.68
C ASP A 62 12.95 3.86 2.77
N GLN A 63 12.95 3.64 1.45
CA GLN A 63 12.33 4.55 0.49
C GLN A 63 10.81 4.63 0.67
N VAL A 64 10.13 3.50 0.91
CA VAL A 64 8.69 3.43 1.17
C VAL A 64 8.30 4.22 2.41
N PHE A 65 9.12 4.16 3.46
CA PHE A 65 8.84 4.89 4.69
C PHE A 65 9.31 6.35 4.68
N SER A 66 10.14 6.73 3.72
CA SER A 66 10.61 8.11 3.54
C SER A 66 9.78 8.90 2.52
N ASN A 67 9.11 8.21 1.59
CA ASN A 67 8.35 8.81 0.50
C ASN A 67 6.86 8.50 0.61
N GLY A 68 6.02 9.53 0.43
CA GLY A 68 4.58 9.36 0.27
C GLY A 68 4.14 9.73 -1.15
N SER A 69 3.23 8.96 -1.71
CA SER A 69 2.44 9.40 -2.88
C SER A 69 0.99 9.64 -2.46
N LYS A 70 0.23 10.42 -3.23
CA LYS A 70 -1.22 10.60 -2.99
C LYS A 70 -1.95 9.26 -2.94
N ARG A 71 -1.63 8.33 -3.83
CA ARG A 71 -2.19 6.98 -3.86
C ARG A 71 -1.90 6.20 -2.58
N MET A 72 -0.69 6.33 -2.03
CA MET A 72 -0.27 5.65 -0.81
C MET A 72 -0.94 6.19 0.46
N ILE A 73 -0.95 7.51 0.63
CA ILE A 73 -1.31 8.15 1.92
C ILE A 73 -2.69 8.81 1.91
N GLY A 74 -3.29 8.97 0.74
CA GLY A 74 -4.59 9.63 0.53
C GLY A 74 -5.77 8.67 0.41
N LYS A 75 -5.56 7.37 0.58
CA LYS A 75 -6.63 6.36 0.45
C LYS A 75 -7.68 6.57 1.54
N GLN A 76 -8.95 6.68 1.15
CA GLN A 76 -10.07 6.85 2.08
C GLN A 76 -10.50 5.52 2.74
N PRO A 77 -11.16 5.58 3.91
CA PRO A 77 -11.32 6.75 4.78
C PRO A 77 -9.99 7.17 5.45
N MET A 78 -9.86 8.44 5.83
CA MET A 78 -8.72 8.96 6.61
C MET A 78 -9.08 9.07 8.10
N PHE A 79 -8.26 8.47 8.97
CA PHE A 79 -8.48 8.45 10.42
C PHE A 79 -7.59 9.48 11.17
N PRO A 80 -8.03 9.99 12.32
CA PRO A 80 -7.20 10.86 13.17
C PRO A 80 -5.95 10.13 13.69
N LYS A 81 -4.78 10.79 13.66
CA LYS A 81 -3.50 10.19 14.03
C LYS A 81 -2.85 10.86 15.24
N GLY A 82 -2.56 10.08 16.28
CA GLY A 82 -2.10 10.55 17.59
C GLY A 82 -0.62 10.94 17.67
N TYR A 83 0.15 10.65 16.62
CA TYR A 83 1.56 11.03 16.52
C TYR A 83 1.78 12.49 16.11
N TYR A 84 0.73 13.31 15.97
CA TYR A 84 0.85 14.77 15.79
C TYR A 84 0.74 15.53 17.13
N ARG A 85 1.29 16.75 17.24
CA ARG A 85 1.18 17.59 18.46
C ARG A 85 -0.26 18.13 18.64
N SER A 86 -0.81 17.99 19.85
CA SER A 86 -2.24 18.16 20.19
C SER A 86 -2.93 19.44 19.71
N ARG A 87 -2.36 20.64 19.94
CA ARG A 87 -3.02 21.91 19.54
C ARG A 87 -2.96 22.21 18.03
N LYS A 88 -2.08 21.53 17.29
CA LYS A 88 -1.91 21.70 15.83
C LYS A 88 -2.48 20.53 15.03
N GLN A 89 -2.92 19.45 15.70
CA GLN A 89 -3.36 18.22 15.07
C GLN A 89 -4.62 18.41 14.21
N ARG A 90 -5.65 19.11 14.70
CA ARG A 90 -6.86 19.36 13.89
C ARG A 90 -6.60 20.22 12.67
N ILE A 91 -5.72 21.22 12.80
CA ILE A 91 -5.32 22.10 11.68
C ILE A 91 -4.45 21.32 10.70
N PHE A 92 -3.54 20.50 11.19
CA PHE A 92 -2.70 19.63 10.39
C PHE A 92 -3.55 18.60 9.64
N ASP A 93 -4.48 17.93 10.31
CA ASP A 93 -5.38 16.94 9.72
C ASP A 93 -6.28 17.60 8.67
N ALA A 94 -6.87 18.76 8.96
CA ALA A 94 -7.66 19.52 7.98
C ALA A 94 -6.80 19.93 6.77
N GLY A 95 -5.62 20.51 7.01
CA GLY A 95 -4.69 20.90 5.96
C GLY A 95 -4.18 19.72 5.13
N TRP A 96 -3.95 18.56 5.76
CA TRP A 96 -3.54 17.33 5.10
C TRP A 96 -4.65 16.79 4.20
N ARG A 97 -5.88 16.75 4.72
CA ARG A 97 -7.05 16.35 3.93
C ARG A 97 -7.22 17.27 2.72
N THR A 98 -7.14 18.59 2.92
CA THR A 98 -7.17 19.57 1.84
C THR A 98 -6.07 19.33 0.81
N ARG A 99 -4.83 19.05 1.24
CA ARG A 99 -3.72 18.71 0.33
C ARG A 99 -3.98 17.45 -0.49
N VAL A 100 -4.51 16.39 0.12
CA VAL A 100 -4.89 15.16 -0.58
C VAL A 100 -5.97 15.44 -1.62
N PHE A 101 -6.99 16.25 -1.28
CA PHE A 101 -8.03 16.64 -2.22
C PHE A 101 -7.50 17.49 -3.37
N LEU A 102 -6.65 18.49 -3.08
CA LEU A 102 -6.01 19.32 -4.09
C LEU A 102 -5.12 18.48 -5.02
N ALA A 103 -4.35 17.53 -4.47
CA ALA A 103 -3.56 16.60 -5.27
C ALA A 103 -4.44 15.71 -6.16
N ALA A 104 -5.60 15.26 -5.67
CA ALA A 104 -6.55 14.49 -6.48
C ALA A 104 -7.16 15.33 -7.62
N ALA A 105 -7.46 16.61 -7.38
CA ALA A 105 -7.96 17.52 -8.40
C ALA A 105 -6.88 17.85 -9.43
N GLU A 106 -5.64 18.13 -8.98
CA GLU A 106 -4.50 18.41 -9.84
C GLU A 106 -4.17 17.23 -10.76
N GLU A 107 -4.19 15.99 -10.24
CA GLU A 107 -3.98 14.79 -11.05
C GLU A 107 -5.03 14.61 -12.13
N LYS A 108 -6.30 14.92 -11.85
CA LYS A 108 -7.36 14.90 -12.87
C LYS A 108 -7.12 15.93 -13.99
N LEU A 109 -6.54 17.08 -13.66
CA LEU A 109 -6.28 18.16 -14.62
C LEU A 109 -4.99 17.97 -15.42
N ARG A 110 -3.93 17.46 -14.78
CA ARG A 110 -2.56 17.40 -15.33
C ARG A 110 -2.11 15.99 -15.71
N GLY A 111 -2.87 14.96 -15.34
CA GLY A 111 -2.55 13.56 -15.61
C GLY A 111 -1.30 13.03 -14.89
N ARG A 112 -0.78 13.76 -13.88
CA ARG A 112 0.44 13.38 -13.14
C ARG A 112 0.15 13.28 -11.65
N GLU A 113 0.60 12.19 -11.05
CA GLU A 113 0.51 12.00 -9.59
C GLU A 113 1.57 12.87 -8.89
N ARG A 114 1.15 13.51 -7.78
CA ARG A 114 2.04 14.34 -6.97
C ARG A 114 2.66 13.53 -5.85
N VAL A 115 3.99 13.54 -5.77
CA VAL A 115 4.74 13.05 -4.60
C VAL A 115 4.49 14.00 -3.44
N MET A 116 4.12 13.42 -2.29
CA MET A 116 3.83 14.15 -1.07
C MET A 116 4.80 13.67 0.01
N LYS A 117 5.64 14.56 0.53
CA LYS A 117 6.49 14.21 1.66
C LYS A 117 5.62 13.86 2.86
N LEU A 118 5.95 12.74 3.50
CA LEU A 118 5.37 12.38 4.78
C LEU A 118 5.69 13.49 5.80
N PRO A 119 4.77 13.78 6.73
CA PRO A 119 5.01 14.79 7.74
C PRO A 119 6.18 14.40 8.65
N VAL A 120 7.20 15.26 8.69
CA VAL A 120 8.49 15.01 9.35
C VAL A 120 8.43 15.23 10.88
N HIS A 121 7.41 15.92 11.38
CA HIS A 121 7.34 16.33 12.79
C HIS A 121 6.40 15.43 13.60
N LEU A 122 6.86 14.21 13.88
CA LEU A 122 6.13 13.22 14.69
C LEU A 122 6.45 13.41 16.17
N ARG A 123 5.44 13.31 17.04
CA ARG A 123 5.58 13.32 18.51
C ARG A 123 6.18 12.02 19.03
N CYS A 124 5.81 10.91 18.41
CA CYS A 124 6.26 9.56 18.71
C CYS A 124 6.41 8.79 17.40
N ALA A 125 7.25 7.75 17.41
CA ALA A 125 7.39 6.85 16.28
C ALA A 125 6.10 6.01 16.13
N PRO A 126 5.38 6.11 14.99
CA PRO A 126 4.22 5.26 14.74
C PRO A 126 4.65 3.85 14.34
N VAL A 127 3.78 2.88 14.58
CA VAL A 127 3.89 1.55 13.96
C VAL A 127 3.65 1.72 12.47
N LYS A 128 4.63 1.36 11.66
CA LYS A 128 4.53 1.49 10.21
C LYS A 128 3.74 0.31 9.66
N VAL A 129 2.75 0.60 8.82
CA VAL A 129 1.85 -0.40 8.25
C VAL A 129 1.85 -0.20 6.75
N TRP A 130 2.06 -1.25 5.97
CA TRP A 130 1.84 -1.17 4.52
C TRP A 130 1.01 -2.34 4.04
N LYS A 131 0.29 -2.11 2.95
CA LYS A 131 -0.48 -3.15 2.26
C LYS A 131 0.02 -3.27 0.84
N THR A 132 0.22 -4.49 0.35
CA THR A 132 0.57 -4.76 -1.05
C THR A 132 -0.32 -5.87 -1.61
N VAL A 133 -0.55 -5.82 -2.92
CA VAL A 133 -1.22 -6.88 -3.68
C VAL A 133 -0.40 -7.38 -4.86
N GLU A 134 0.65 -6.66 -5.29
CA GLU A 134 1.53 -7.09 -6.38
C GLU A 134 2.73 -7.91 -5.89
N SER A 135 3.04 -7.85 -4.59
CA SER A 135 4.23 -8.53 -4.04
C SER A 135 3.93 -9.83 -3.31
N LEU A 136 2.76 -10.46 -3.54
CA LEU A 136 2.41 -11.72 -2.88
C LEU A 136 3.43 -12.84 -3.19
N GLY A 137 3.90 -12.94 -4.43
CA GLY A 137 4.93 -13.92 -4.82
C GLY A 137 6.33 -13.65 -4.23
N ARG A 138 6.52 -12.53 -3.53
CA ARG A 138 7.76 -12.19 -2.80
C ARG A 138 7.63 -12.40 -1.30
N LEU A 139 6.46 -12.83 -0.79
CA LEU A 139 6.19 -12.88 0.65
C LEU A 139 7.22 -13.72 1.42
N GLY A 140 7.63 -14.87 0.86
CA GLY A 140 8.65 -15.73 1.47
C GLY A 140 9.99 -15.00 1.67
N VAL A 141 10.48 -14.33 0.62
CA VAL A 141 11.71 -13.52 0.71
C VAL A 141 11.56 -12.37 1.72
N PHE A 142 10.40 -11.70 1.76
CA PHE A 142 10.15 -10.64 2.75
C PHE A 142 10.19 -11.16 4.19
N LEU A 143 9.72 -12.38 4.45
CA LEU A 143 9.75 -13.01 5.78
C LEU A 143 11.20 -13.23 6.26
N GLU A 144 12.07 -13.70 5.37
CA GLU A 144 13.49 -13.94 5.66
C GLU A 144 14.28 -12.63 5.85
N VAL A 145 13.95 -11.61 5.05
CA VAL A 145 14.70 -10.35 5.07
C VAL A 145 14.26 -9.44 6.22
N LEU A 146 12.95 -9.26 6.44
CA LEU A 146 12.40 -8.25 7.36
C LEU A 146 11.94 -8.85 8.70
N SER A 147 12.89 -9.30 9.52
CA SER A 147 12.63 -9.98 10.79
C SER A 147 11.86 -9.17 11.86
N ASP A 148 11.88 -7.83 11.81
CA ASP A 148 11.10 -6.94 12.70
C ASP A 148 9.71 -6.56 12.13
N THR A 149 9.21 -7.33 11.15
CA THR A 149 7.90 -7.11 10.52
C THR A 149 6.93 -8.25 10.83
N HIS A 150 5.72 -7.90 11.24
CA HIS A 150 4.61 -8.84 11.36
C HIS A 150 3.84 -8.90 10.03
N PHE A 151 3.73 -10.10 9.47
CA PHE A 151 3.09 -10.32 8.18
C PHE A 151 1.67 -10.87 8.34
N ILE A 152 0.71 -10.28 7.64
CA ILE A 152 -0.68 -10.71 7.59
C ILE A 152 -0.99 -11.09 6.15
N HIS A 153 -1.17 -12.39 5.89
CA HIS A 153 -1.63 -12.88 4.58
C HIS A 153 -3.15 -13.06 4.58
N VAL A 154 -3.85 -12.22 3.82
CA VAL A 154 -5.31 -12.27 3.69
C VAL A 154 -5.70 -13.23 2.57
N VAL A 155 -6.31 -14.35 2.96
CA VAL A 155 -6.86 -15.35 2.03
C VAL A 155 -8.37 -15.18 1.94
N ARG A 156 -8.91 -15.29 0.72
CA ARG A 156 -10.35 -15.28 0.45
C ARG A 156 -10.71 -16.51 -0.38
N HIS A 157 -11.92 -17.03 -0.15
CA HIS A 157 -12.45 -18.14 -0.95
C HIS A 157 -12.40 -17.81 -2.45
N PRO A 158 -11.89 -18.72 -3.32
CA PRO A 158 -11.68 -18.44 -4.74
C PRO A 158 -12.98 -18.05 -5.45
N CYS A 159 -14.10 -18.72 -5.18
CA CYS A 159 -15.40 -18.32 -5.76
C CYS A 159 -15.80 -16.89 -5.38
N GLY A 160 -15.47 -16.43 -4.16
CA GLY A 160 -15.75 -15.06 -3.74
C GLY A 160 -14.84 -14.03 -4.42
N PHE A 161 -13.60 -14.39 -4.72
CA PHE A 161 -12.70 -13.59 -5.55
C PHE A 161 -13.24 -13.47 -6.98
N VAL A 162 -13.56 -14.62 -7.62
CA VAL A 162 -14.07 -14.66 -9.00
C VAL A 162 -15.36 -13.86 -9.14
N ASP A 163 -16.34 -14.08 -8.25
CA ASP A 163 -17.58 -13.30 -8.26
C ASP A 163 -17.30 -11.79 -8.11
N SER A 164 -16.36 -11.41 -7.24
CA SER A 164 -15.99 -10.00 -7.08
C SER A 164 -15.32 -9.41 -8.34
N VAL A 165 -14.55 -10.19 -9.09
CA VAL A 165 -13.91 -9.73 -10.34
C VAL A 165 -15.00 -9.55 -11.40
N LEU A 166 -15.85 -10.57 -11.60
CA LEU A 166 -16.93 -10.53 -12.57
C LEU A 166 -17.92 -9.39 -12.31
N ARG A 167 -18.26 -9.12 -11.04
CA ARG A 167 -19.08 -7.95 -10.67
C ARG A 167 -18.39 -6.62 -10.96
N GLY A 168 -17.09 -6.51 -10.72
CA GLY A 168 -16.33 -5.30 -11.01
C GLY A 168 -16.26 -4.99 -12.51
N ASP A 169 -16.16 -6.05 -13.33
CA ASP A 169 -16.08 -5.98 -14.78
C ASP A 169 -17.43 -5.52 -15.37
N ARG A 170 -18.54 -6.15 -14.94
CA ARG A 170 -19.90 -5.72 -15.28
C ARG A 170 -20.21 -4.27 -14.88
N GLY A 171 -19.58 -3.78 -13.81
CA GLY A 171 -19.77 -2.41 -13.31
C GLY A 171 -18.85 -1.36 -13.96
N HIS A 172 -18.03 -1.72 -14.95
CA HIS A 172 -17.03 -0.84 -15.57
C HIS A 172 -16.10 -0.15 -14.55
N HIS A 173 -15.84 -0.81 -13.41
CA HIS A 173 -14.98 -0.26 -12.37
C HIS A 173 -13.48 -0.44 -12.67
N PHE A 174 -13.12 -1.07 -13.79
CA PHE A 174 -11.75 -1.29 -14.22
C PHE A 174 -11.40 -0.38 -15.40
N GLN A 175 -10.29 0.36 -15.30
CA GLN A 175 -9.80 1.28 -16.34
C GLN A 175 -8.98 0.57 -17.44
N LYS A 176 -9.20 -0.72 -17.69
CA LYS A 176 -8.47 -1.48 -18.71
C LYS A 176 -9.31 -1.61 -19.98
N SER A 177 -8.64 -1.60 -21.13
CA SER A 177 -9.24 -1.84 -22.47
C SER A 177 -9.63 -3.31 -22.71
N VAL A 178 -9.25 -4.21 -21.82
CA VAL A 178 -9.48 -5.66 -21.93
C VAL A 178 -10.11 -6.17 -20.64
N ALA A 179 -11.08 -7.07 -20.75
CA ALA A 179 -11.73 -7.72 -19.61
C ALA A 179 -10.69 -8.44 -18.76
N MET A 180 -10.77 -8.31 -17.43
CA MET A 180 -9.80 -8.94 -16.52
C MET A 180 -9.74 -10.47 -16.66
N SER A 181 -10.83 -11.10 -17.10
CA SER A 181 -10.88 -12.55 -17.39
C SER A 181 -10.05 -12.96 -18.61
N GLN A 182 -9.65 -12.00 -19.45
CA GLN A 182 -8.90 -12.21 -20.69
C GLN A 182 -7.43 -11.74 -20.57
N ASP A 183 -7.03 -11.20 -19.41
CA ASP A 183 -5.66 -10.73 -19.13
C ASP A 183 -4.71 -11.91 -18.81
N MET A 184 -4.55 -12.82 -19.77
CA MET A 184 -3.70 -14.01 -19.69
C MET A 184 -2.20 -13.67 -19.86
N GLY A 185 -1.86 -12.40 -20.12
CA GLY A 185 -0.49 -11.94 -20.38
C GLY A 185 0.35 -11.72 -19.13
N LEU A 186 -0.24 -11.78 -17.93
CA LEU A 186 0.47 -11.57 -16.66
C LEU A 186 1.39 -12.74 -16.25
N MET A 187 1.24 -13.91 -16.88
CA MET A 187 2.06 -15.10 -16.62
C MET A 187 3.00 -15.46 -17.79
N LYS A 188 3.27 -14.51 -18.70
CA LYS A 188 4.30 -14.63 -19.74
C LYS A 188 5.56 -13.86 -19.35
#